data_AF-A0AAD7N0B7-F1
#
_entry.id   AF-A0AAD7N0B7-F1
#
_cell.length_a   1.000
_cell.length_b   1.000
_cell.length_c   1.000
_cell.angle_alpha   90.00
_cell.angle_beta   90.00
_cell.angle_gamma   90.00
#
_symmetry.space_group_name_H-M   'P 1'
#
loop_
_entity.id
_entity.type
_entity.pdbx_description
1 polymer ?
#
loop_
_entity_poly.entity_id
_entity_poly.type
_entity_poly.pdbx_seq_one_letter_code
_entity_poly.pdbx_strand_id
1 'polypeptide(L)'
;MANAVLRDEAHTLISSISRLQLSLDEMQTRLRHLQTRLDSITYPVLTLPPEITSEIFLLCLPDERTTGVVDPREVPLLLAHVCRAWRQIAISLPALWTTFEIPDARTLPHDLVMFRPGLGLKATASAWARL
;
A
#
# COMPACT_ATOMS: atom_id res chain seq x y z
N MET A 1 19.42 -15.16 58.18
CA MET A 1 20.09 -15.27 56.86
C MET A 1 19.13 -15.09 55.67
N ALA A 2 17.92 -15.67 55.69
CA ALA A 2 16.94 -15.56 54.58
C ALA A 2 16.56 -14.12 54.14
N ASN A 3 16.44 -13.18 55.08
CA ASN A 3 16.08 -11.79 54.75
C ASN A 3 17.16 -11.07 53.91
N ALA A 4 18.44 -11.37 54.14
CA ALA A 4 19.54 -10.78 53.36
C ALA A 4 19.55 -11.29 51.91
N VAL A 5 19.27 -12.59 51.72
CA VAL A 5 19.17 -13.22 50.40
C VAL A 5 18.02 -12.61 49.59
N LEU A 6 16.84 -12.44 50.19
CA LEU A 6 15.69 -11.83 49.53
C LEU A 6 15.94 -10.37 49.12
N ARG A 7 16.72 -9.61 49.91
CA ARG A 7 17.11 -8.24 49.54
C ARG A 7 18.08 -8.22 48.37
N ASP A 8 19.06 -9.12 48.35
CA ASP A 8 20.01 -9.23 47.24
C ASP A 8 19.33 -9.60 45.92
N GLU A 9 18.40 -10.55 45.97
CA GLU A 9 17.57 -10.92 44.82
C GLU A 9 16.71 -9.74 44.34
N ALA A 10 16.08 -9.00 45.26
CA ALA A 10 15.32 -7.79 44.93
C ALA A 10 16.20 -6.72 44.27
N HIS A 11 17.42 -6.47 44.79
CA HIS A 11 18.37 -5.54 44.18
C HIS A 11 18.81 -5.98 42.78
N THR A 12 19.04 -7.28 42.60
CA THR A 12 19.39 -7.86 41.30
C THR A 12 18.26 -7.66 40.29
N LEU A 13 17.01 -7.94 40.68
CA LEU A 13 15.84 -7.74 39.83
C LEU A 13 15.62 -6.27 39.49
N ILE A 14 15.74 -5.36 40.46
CA ILE A 14 15.63 -3.91 40.23
C ILE A 14 16.68 -3.46 39.20
N SER A 15 17.94 -3.87 39.36
CA SER A 15 18.99 -3.53 38.39
C SER A 15 18.68 -4.05 36.99
N SER A 16 18.06 -5.24 36.90
CA SER A 16 17.67 -5.86 35.63
C SER A 16 16.53 -5.11 34.96
N ILE A 17 15.51 -4.71 35.74
CA ILE A 17 14.40 -3.88 35.27
C ILE A 17 14.93 -2.55 34.72
N SER A 18 15.80 -1.87 35.46
CA SER A 18 16.39 -0.60 35.01
C SER A 18 17.16 -0.76 33.70
N ARG A 19 17.95 -1.83 33.54
CA ARG A 19 18.66 -2.11 32.28
C ARG A 19 17.71 -2.35 31.10
N LEU A 20 16.65 -3.13 31.31
CA LEU A 20 15.67 -3.39 30.27
C LEU A 20 14.87 -2.14 29.87
N GLN A 21 14.53 -1.29 30.84
CA GLN A 21 13.88 0.00 30.59
C GLN A 21 14.74 0.93 29.74
N LEU A 22 16.05 1.01 30.01
CA LEU A 22 16.99 1.79 29.20
C LEU A 22 17.05 1.30 27.75
N SER A 23 17.14 -0.02 27.57
CA SER A 23 17.14 -0.63 26.23
C SER A 23 15.83 -0.33 25.47
N LEU A 24 14.69 -0.38 26.16
CA LEU A 24 13.39 -0.06 25.56
C LEU A 24 13.30 1.40 25.12
N ASP A 25 13.76 2.35 25.93
CA ASP A 25 13.78 3.77 25.57
C ASP A 25 14.70 4.05 24.37
N GLU A 26 15.85 3.36 24.30
CA GLU A 26 16.74 3.44 23.14
C GLU A 26 16.04 2.99 21.87
N MET A 27 15.36 1.83 21.90
CA MET A 27 14.65 1.30 20.74
C MET A 27 13.45 2.19 20.36
N GLN A 28 12.72 2.73 21.34
CA GLN A 28 11.65 3.68 21.09
C GLN A 28 12.18 4.98 20.45
N THR A 29 13.33 5.48 20.89
CA THR A 29 13.98 6.64 20.27
C THR A 29 14.36 6.36 18.82
N ARG A 30 14.92 5.18 18.54
CA ARG A 30 15.21 4.74 17.17
C ARG A 30 13.95 4.68 16.31
N LEU A 31 12.86 4.11 16.84
CA LEU A 31 11.58 4.06 16.13
C LEU A 31 11.03 5.45 15.83
N ARG A 32 11.04 6.37 16.80
CA ARG A 32 10.61 7.77 16.59
C ARG A 32 11.42 8.42 15.47
N HIS A 33 12.73 8.25 15.48
CA HIS A 33 13.60 8.81 14.45
C HIS A 33 13.29 8.23 13.06
N LEU A 34 13.06 6.93 12.96
CA LEU A 34 12.66 6.30 11.69
C LEU A 34 11.29 6.78 11.21
N GLN A 35 10.32 6.92 12.12
CA GLN A 35 9.00 7.44 11.78
C GLN A 35 9.08 8.87 11.22
N THR A 36 9.82 9.77 11.88
CA THR A 36 10.03 11.13 11.37
C THR A 36 10.67 11.14 9.98
N ARG A 37 11.65 10.26 9.73
CA ARG A 37 12.25 10.13 8.41
C ARG A 37 11.24 9.65 7.37
N LEU A 38 10.41 8.66 7.70
CA LEU A 38 9.38 8.14 6.79
C LEU A 38 8.31 9.19 6.50
N ASP A 39 7.87 9.96 7.49
CA ASP A 39 6.86 11.02 7.31
C ASP A 39 7.38 12.16 6.42
N SER A 40 8.70 12.40 6.40
CA SER A 40 9.31 13.38 5.49
C SER A 40 9.39 12.91 4.03
N ILE A 41 9.24 11.60 3.78
CA ILE A 41 9.21 11.06 2.41
C ILE A 41 7.86 11.40 1.81
N THR A 42 7.85 12.43 0.97
CA THR A 42 6.68 12.77 0.16
C THR A 42 6.64 11.84 -1.04
N TYR A 43 5.52 11.15 -1.23
CA TYR A 43 5.25 10.41 -2.45
C TYR A 43 4.56 11.36 -3.44
N PRO A 44 5.25 11.83 -4.50
CA PRO A 44 4.72 12.88 -5.36
C PRO A 44 3.34 12.53 -5.93
N VAL A 45 3.12 11.26 -6.20
CA VAL A 45 1.88 10.78 -6.80
C VAL A 45 0.67 10.73 -5.83
N LEU A 46 0.91 10.99 -4.55
CA LEU A 46 -0.14 11.21 -3.54
C LEU A 46 -0.38 12.71 -3.28
N THR A 47 0.47 13.59 -3.82
CA THR A 47 0.38 15.05 -3.64
C THR A 47 0.06 15.82 -4.91
N LEU A 48 0.04 15.15 -6.08
CA LEU A 48 -0.38 15.76 -7.33
C LEU A 48 -1.86 16.15 -7.29
N PRO A 49 -2.23 17.32 -7.84
CA PRO A 49 -3.62 17.65 -8.11
C PRO A 49 -4.25 16.61 -9.06
N PRO A 50 -5.56 16.34 -8.91
CA PRO A 50 -6.24 15.36 -9.74
C PRO A 50 -6.17 15.69 -11.24
N GLU A 51 -6.08 16.97 -11.62
CA GLU A 51 -5.95 17.42 -13.00
C GLU A 51 -4.64 16.95 -13.63
N ILE A 52 -3.53 17.05 -12.90
CA ILE A 52 -2.21 16.62 -13.38
C ILE A 52 -2.13 15.10 -13.44
N THR A 53 -2.68 14.41 -12.43
CA THR A 53 -2.77 12.94 -12.47
C THR A 53 -3.63 12.46 -13.63
N SER A 54 -4.70 13.18 -13.96
CA SER A 54 -5.57 12.89 -15.10
C SER A 54 -4.83 13.00 -16.43
N GLU A 55 -4.03 14.06 -16.61
CA GLU A 55 -3.22 14.26 -17.80
C GLU A 55 -2.16 13.16 -17.95
N ILE A 56 -1.48 12.80 -16.87
CA ILE A 56 -0.53 11.67 -16.85
C ILE A 56 -1.22 10.38 -17.30
N PHE A 57 -2.43 10.10 -16.81
CA PHE A 57 -3.16 8.88 -17.17
C PHE A 57 -3.47 8.82 -18.66
N LEU A 58 -3.85 9.95 -19.27
CA LEU A 58 -4.12 10.03 -20.70
C LEU A 58 -2.86 9.83 -21.54
N LEU A 59 -1.71 10.33 -21.07
CA LEU A 59 -0.41 10.11 -21.71
C LEU A 59 0.10 8.67 -21.59
N CYS A 60 -0.43 7.89 -20.64
CA CYS A 60 -0.12 6.47 -20.50
C CYS A 60 -0.96 5.57 -21.42
N LEU A 61 -1.92 6.13 -22.19
CA LEU A 61 -2.65 5.36 -23.17
C LEU A 61 -1.73 4.97 -24.33
N PRO A 62 -1.77 3.72 -24.81
CA PRO A 62 -0.99 3.31 -25.97
C PRO A 62 -1.41 4.10 -27.24
N ASP A 63 -0.42 4.55 -28.02
CA ASP A 63 -0.61 5.35 -29.26
C ASP A 63 -1.44 4.62 -30.32
N GLU A 64 -1.27 3.31 -30.38
CA GLU A 64 -2.08 2.43 -31.19
C GLU A 64 -3.11 1.80 -30.26
N ARG A 65 -4.39 1.95 -30.59
CA ARG A 65 -5.50 1.25 -29.94
C ARG A 65 -5.23 -0.25 -30.07
N THR A 66 -4.47 -0.83 -29.15
CA THR A 66 -4.15 -2.24 -29.18
C THR A 66 -5.46 -2.98 -28.97
N THR A 67 -6.03 -3.45 -30.07
CA THR A 67 -7.23 -4.29 -30.13
C THR A 67 -6.85 -5.68 -29.63
N GLY A 68 -6.56 -5.75 -28.34
CA GLY A 68 -6.13 -6.93 -27.63
C GLY A 68 -6.96 -7.12 -26.37
N VAL A 69 -7.13 -8.41 -26.05
CA VAL A 69 -7.66 -8.94 -24.78
C VAL A 69 -7.27 -8.02 -23.60
N VAL A 70 -8.25 -7.50 -22.86
CA VAL A 70 -8.01 -6.71 -21.64
C VAL A 70 -7.12 -7.49 -20.66
N ASP A 71 -5.85 -7.08 -20.57
CA ASP A 71 -4.93 -7.50 -19.51
C ASP A 71 -5.12 -6.55 -18.31
N PRO A 72 -5.42 -7.05 -17.09
CA PRO A 72 -5.42 -6.26 -15.87
C PRO A 72 -4.12 -5.50 -15.59
N ARG A 73 -3.01 -5.88 -16.26
CA ARG A 73 -1.70 -5.25 -16.19
C ARG A 73 -1.53 -4.08 -17.17
N GLU A 74 -2.51 -3.82 -18.03
CA GLU A 74 -2.50 -2.72 -18.99
C GLU A 74 -3.38 -1.55 -18.54
N VAL A 75 -3.09 -0.36 -19.09
CA VAL A 75 -3.90 0.85 -18.91
C VAL A 75 -5.22 0.65 -19.69
N PRO A 76 -6.39 0.99 -19.12
CA PRO A 76 -6.61 1.80 -17.92
C PRO A 76 -6.71 1.02 -16.60
N LEU A 77 -6.85 -0.31 -16.64
CA LEU A 77 -7.11 -1.11 -15.45
C LEU A 77 -5.97 -1.06 -14.44
N LEU A 78 -4.72 -1.10 -14.91
CA LEU A 78 -3.53 -0.99 -14.06
C LEU A 78 -3.61 0.25 -13.16
N LEU A 79 -3.97 1.41 -13.72
CA LEU A 79 -4.05 2.68 -13.00
C LEU A 79 -5.16 2.68 -11.95
N ALA A 80 -6.31 2.06 -12.26
CA ALA A 80 -7.44 1.92 -11.34
C ALA A 80 -7.17 0.95 -10.17
N HIS A 81 -6.11 0.15 -10.25
CA HIS A 81 -5.73 -0.82 -9.23
C HIS A 81 -4.63 -0.33 -8.26
N VAL A 82 -3.98 0.82 -8.53
CA VAL A 82 -2.89 1.33 -7.67
C VAL A 82 -3.37 1.72 -6.28
N CYS A 83 -4.35 2.63 -6.17
CA CYS A 83 -4.92 3.07 -4.90
C CYS A 83 -6.35 3.61 -5.08
N ARG A 84 -7.05 3.91 -3.97
CA ARG A 84 -8.42 4.45 -4.01
C ARG A 84 -8.52 5.79 -4.74
N ALA A 85 -7.56 6.69 -4.54
CA ALA A 85 -7.57 8.02 -5.15
C ALA A 85 -7.42 7.92 -6.68
N TRP A 86 -6.45 7.13 -7.16
CA TRP A 86 -6.25 6.89 -8.58
C TRP A 86 -7.45 6.22 -9.24
N ARG A 87 -8.10 5.27 -8.55
CA ARG A 87 -9.33 4.67 -9.05
C ARG A 87 -10.43 5.71 -9.26
N GLN A 88 -10.63 6.60 -8.29
CA GLN A 88 -11.64 7.64 -8.40
C GLN A 88 -11.37 8.56 -9.60
N ILE A 89 -10.11 8.94 -9.79
CA ILE A 89 -9.65 9.73 -10.94
C ILE A 89 -9.90 8.96 -12.24
N ALA A 90 -9.40 7.73 -12.35
CA ALA A 90 -9.56 6.89 -13.55
C ALA A 90 -11.03 6.70 -13.94
N ILE A 91 -11.92 6.42 -12.98
CA ILE A 91 -13.37 6.28 -13.24
C ILE A 91 -13.99 7.60 -13.71
N SER A 92 -13.53 8.75 -13.18
CA SER A 92 -14.01 10.08 -13.60
C SER A 92 -13.51 10.55 -14.97
N LEU A 93 -12.64 9.78 -15.64
CA LEU A 93 -12.07 10.08 -16.95
C LEU A 93 -12.66 9.16 -18.03
N PRO A 94 -13.78 9.53 -18.69
CA PRO A 94 -14.37 8.72 -19.76
C PRO A 94 -13.40 8.43 -20.91
N ALA A 95 -12.47 9.35 -21.19
CA ALA A 95 -11.46 9.22 -22.24
C ALA A 95 -10.53 8.01 -22.05
N LEU A 96 -10.34 7.52 -20.82
CA LEU A 96 -9.56 6.31 -20.55
C LEU A 96 -10.29 5.02 -20.95
N TRP A 97 -11.62 5.06 -21.07
CA TRP A 97 -12.48 3.89 -21.28
C TRP A 97 -13.08 3.83 -22.68
N THR A 98 -12.58 4.63 -23.62
CA THR A 98 -13.15 4.66 -24.98
C THR A 98 -12.84 3.42 -25.80
N THR A 99 -11.80 2.68 -25.42
CA THR A 99 -11.31 1.50 -26.15
C THR A 99 -10.90 0.43 -25.15
N PHE A 100 -11.77 -0.54 -24.86
CA PHE A 100 -11.40 -1.75 -24.11
C PHE A 100 -12.24 -2.94 -24.58
N GLU A 101 -11.61 -4.08 -24.84
CA GLU A 101 -12.27 -5.30 -25.32
C GLU A 101 -12.35 -6.33 -24.19
N ILE A 102 -13.56 -6.59 -23.68
CA ILE A 102 -13.75 -7.63 -22.66
C ILE A 102 -13.49 -9.00 -23.31
N PRO A 103 -12.49 -9.76 -22.86
CA PRO A 103 -12.20 -11.07 -23.42
C PRO A 103 -13.35 -12.03 -23.15
N ASP A 104 -13.68 -12.89 -24.12
CA ASP A 104 -14.58 -14.00 -23.84
C ASP A 104 -13.91 -14.92 -22.81
N ALA A 105 -14.58 -15.13 -21.68
CA ALA A 105 -14.11 -15.98 -20.59
C ALA A 105 -13.79 -17.42 -21.05
N ARG A 106 -14.35 -17.84 -22.20
CA ARG A 106 -14.07 -19.15 -22.83
C ARG A 106 -12.72 -19.21 -23.56
N THR A 107 -12.11 -18.06 -23.83
CA THR A 107 -10.85 -17.92 -24.60
C THR A 107 -9.66 -17.45 -23.76
N LEU A 108 -9.86 -17.15 -22.47
CA LEU A 108 -8.80 -16.67 -21.60
C LEU A 108 -7.83 -17.79 -21.20
N PRO A 109 -6.51 -17.60 -21.39
CA PRO A 109 -5.53 -18.50 -20.80
C PRO A 109 -5.58 -18.43 -19.26
N HIS A 110 -5.35 -19.57 -18.61
CA HIS A 110 -5.55 -19.78 -17.17
C HIS A 110 -4.71 -18.86 -16.26
N ASP A 111 -3.67 -18.24 -16.80
CA ASP A 111 -2.75 -17.31 -16.13
C ASP A 111 -3.36 -15.92 -15.87
N LEU A 112 -4.21 -15.43 -16.78
CA LEU A 112 -4.94 -14.16 -16.59
C LEU A 112 -6.04 -14.27 -15.51
N VAL A 113 -6.61 -15.46 -15.31
CA VAL A 113 -7.63 -15.74 -14.27
C VAL A 113 -7.04 -15.65 -12.84
N MET A 114 -5.73 -15.81 -12.69
CA MET A 114 -5.06 -15.92 -11.38
C MET A 114 -4.51 -14.61 -10.83
N PHE A 115 -4.84 -13.45 -11.41
CA PHE A 115 -4.43 -12.17 -10.85
C PHE A 115 -5.13 -11.91 -9.50
N ARG A 116 -4.46 -12.27 -8.39
CA ARG A 116 -4.78 -11.78 -7.05
C ARG A 116 -4.00 -10.48 -6.82
N PRO A 117 -4.68 -9.32 -6.69
CA PRO A 117 -4.00 -8.07 -6.39
C PRO A 117 -3.53 -8.10 -4.93
N GLY A 118 -2.23 -8.32 -4.73
CA GLY A 118 -1.56 -8.26 -3.44
C GLY A 118 -0.96 -6.88 -3.19
N LEU A 119 -1.76 -5.90 -2.78
CA LEU A 119 -1.25 -4.84 -1.91
C LEU A 119 -1.61 -5.20 -0.48
N GLY A 120 -0.60 -5.60 0.30
CA GLY A 120 -0.69 -5.95 1.71
C GLY A 120 -0.99 -4.76 2.63
N LEU A 121 -1.98 -3.93 2.31
CA LEU A 121 -2.63 -3.06 3.27
C LEU A 121 -4.00 -3.64 3.56
N LYS A 122 -4.21 -4.06 4.82
CA LYS A 122 -5.46 -4.58 5.36
C LYS A 122 -6.56 -3.50 5.29
N ALA A 123 -7.08 -3.22 4.10
CA ALA A 123 -8.32 -2.48 3.92
C ALA A 123 -9.45 -3.51 3.84
N THR A 124 -10.26 -3.57 4.89
CA THR A 124 -11.35 -4.54 5.06
C THR A 124 -12.29 -4.53 3.85
N ALA A 125 -12.60 -5.72 3.34
CA ALA A 125 -13.39 -6.00 2.15
C ALA A 125 -14.83 -5.44 2.14
N SER A 126 -15.30 -4.81 3.22
CA SER A 126 -16.64 -4.22 3.30
C SER A 126 -16.79 -2.88 2.57
N ALA A 127 -15.70 -2.27 2.08
CA ALA A 127 -15.75 -1.02 1.33
C ALA A 127 -16.04 -1.19 -0.17
N TRP A 128 -15.88 -2.42 -0.71
CA TRP A 128 -16.08 -2.71 -2.13
C TRP A 128 -17.54 -2.99 -2.52
N ALA A 129 -18.44 -3.11 -1.53
CA ALA A 129 -19.85 -3.43 -1.76
C ALA A 129 -20.77 -2.19 -1.88
N ARG A 130 -20.21 -0.98 -1.97
CA ARG A 130 -20.99 0.28 -2.08
C ARG A 130 -20.53 1.17 -3.23
N LEU A 131 -20.22 0.54 -4.36
CA LEU A 131 -20.34 1.08 -5.71
C LEU A 131 -21.12 0.03 -6.51
#